data_AF-A0A2K2HF18-F1
#
_entry.id   AF-A0A2K2HF18-F1
#
_cell.length_a   1.000
_cell.length_b   1.000
_cell.length_c   1.000
_cell.angle_alpha   90.00
_cell.angle_beta   90.00
_cell.angle_gamma   90.00
#
_symmetry.space_group_name_H-M   'P 1'
#
loop_
_entity.id
_entity.type
_entity.pdbx_description
1 polymer ?
#
loop_
_entity_poly.entity_id
_entity_poly.type
_entity_poly.pdbx_seq_one_letter_code
_entity_poly.pdbx_strand_id
1 'polypeptide(L)'
;MTKDKALLKQQIITLLAGFNTDPDADIRSQVLALIPVWEGLQSLGTTLVPQAVAKSARDRILHYLRKYPLQIISHKEIMIVAGISEWARRVRELRVERGWAIMSGTTARDMQNAGEFEGLPDCSGMKPDDYILIDERQDREAAYRWKVANEIRKSKGGSKAHILEFLRENVGKAVSGEELRYVAKGAAEWARRIRELRTEDGWPVRSRLNGRPDLPIGVYILEEDRQAPVHDRKIEDRVRGNVLKRDTYCCVDCGWSRKDWNADDPRYLELHHIQHHADGGDNTEDNLITLCNICHDAVHRKEGR
;
A
#
# COMPACT_ATOMS: atom_id res chain seq x y z
N MET A 1 -35.68 -12.74 4.51
CA MET A 1 -36.16 -13.14 3.18
C MET A 1 -35.05 -12.94 2.17
N THR A 2 -34.57 -14.02 1.56
CA THR A 2 -33.61 -13.94 0.45
C THR A 2 -34.30 -13.22 -0.70
N LYS A 3 -33.84 -12.02 -1.07
CA LYS A 3 -34.38 -11.33 -2.25
C LYS A 3 -34.10 -12.20 -3.47
N ASP A 4 -35.13 -12.65 -4.16
CA ASP A 4 -34.99 -13.50 -5.35
C ASP A 4 -34.43 -12.67 -6.51
N LYS A 5 -33.26 -13.09 -7.02
CA LYS A 5 -32.57 -12.46 -8.16
C LYS A 5 -33.45 -12.41 -9.40
N ALA A 6 -34.20 -13.47 -9.67
CA ALA A 6 -35.06 -13.57 -10.83
C ALA A 6 -36.21 -12.56 -10.73
N LEU A 7 -36.82 -12.45 -9.55
CA LEU A 7 -37.90 -11.49 -9.31
C LEU A 7 -37.43 -10.04 -9.44
N LEU A 8 -36.31 -9.69 -8.81
CA LEU A 8 -35.74 -8.34 -8.92
C LEU A 8 -35.39 -7.97 -10.37
N LYS A 9 -34.78 -8.90 -11.11
CA LYS A 9 -34.50 -8.72 -12.54
C LYS A 9 -35.79 -8.44 -13.32
N GLN A 10 -36.84 -9.22 -13.09
CA GLN A 10 -38.11 -9.05 -13.79
C GLN A 10 -38.76 -7.70 -13.47
N GLN A 11 -38.73 -7.27 -12.20
CA GLN A 11 -39.24 -5.96 -11.77
C GLN A 11 -38.52 -4.80 -12.46
N ILE A 12 -37.19 -4.85 -12.55
CA ILE A 12 -36.39 -3.82 -13.23
C ILE A 12 -36.75 -3.76 -14.72
N ILE A 13 -36.89 -4.90 -15.39
CA ILE A 13 -37.29 -4.97 -16.81
C ILE A 13 -38.67 -4.33 -17.02
N THR A 14 -39.65 -4.66 -16.16
CA THR A 14 -40.99 -4.07 -16.23
C THR A 14 -40.97 -2.56 -16.05
N LEU A 15 -40.20 -2.04 -15.08
CA LEU A 15 -40.07 -0.60 -14.85
C LEU A 15 -39.44 0.11 -16.04
N LEU A 16 -38.39 -0.46 -16.63
CA LEU A 16 -37.73 0.10 -17.82
C LEU A 16 -38.63 0.06 -19.05
N ALA A 17 -39.41 -1.01 -19.24
CA ALA A 17 -40.35 -1.11 -20.35
C ALA A 17 -41.47 -0.06 -20.29
N GLY A 18 -41.84 0.39 -19.08
CA GLY A 18 -42.82 1.45 -18.86
C GLY A 18 -42.24 2.87 -18.80
N PHE A 19 -40.92 3.04 -19.02
CA PHE A 19 -40.29 4.35 -18.94
C PHE A 19 -40.69 5.25 -20.12
N ASN A 20 -41.18 6.45 -19.84
CA ASN A 20 -41.57 7.40 -20.88
C ASN A 20 -40.35 8.04 -21.53
N THR A 21 -40.19 7.83 -22.85
CA THR A 21 -39.09 8.37 -23.66
C THR A 21 -39.49 9.60 -24.48
N ASP A 22 -40.66 10.19 -24.23
CA ASP A 22 -41.11 11.42 -24.87
C ASP A 22 -40.10 12.57 -24.60
N PRO A 23 -39.51 13.18 -25.66
CA PRO A 23 -38.58 14.30 -25.54
C PRO A 23 -39.17 15.53 -24.83
N ASP A 24 -40.50 15.70 -24.88
CA ASP A 24 -41.20 16.86 -24.32
C ASP A 24 -41.70 16.62 -22.88
N ALA A 25 -41.48 15.42 -22.33
CA ALA A 25 -41.92 15.10 -20.97
C ALA A 25 -41.12 15.86 -19.89
N ASP A 26 -41.79 16.14 -18.77
CA ASP A 26 -41.17 16.80 -17.62
C ASP A 26 -39.98 16.00 -17.06
N ILE A 27 -38.81 16.65 -16.99
CA ILE A 27 -37.54 16.06 -16.55
C ILE A 27 -37.66 15.49 -15.14
N ARG A 28 -38.34 16.18 -14.22
CA ARG A 28 -38.49 15.69 -12.84
C ARG A 28 -39.27 14.38 -12.81
N SER A 29 -40.35 14.29 -13.58
CA SER A 29 -41.16 13.08 -13.70
C SER A 29 -40.35 11.90 -14.26
N GLN A 30 -39.49 12.15 -15.26
CA GLN A 30 -38.56 11.14 -15.78
C GLN A 30 -37.55 10.70 -14.70
N VAL A 31 -36.96 11.62 -13.95
CA VAL A 31 -36.03 11.30 -12.86
C VAL A 31 -36.72 10.46 -11.78
N LEU A 32 -37.93 10.83 -11.36
CA LEU A 32 -38.71 10.08 -10.37
C LEU A 32 -39.03 8.66 -10.84
N ALA A 33 -39.30 8.46 -12.13
CA ALA A 33 -39.53 7.13 -12.71
C ALA A 33 -38.28 6.23 -12.70
N LEU A 34 -37.07 6.80 -12.73
CA LEU A 34 -35.81 6.06 -12.66
C LEU A 34 -35.39 5.67 -11.25
N ILE A 35 -35.93 6.31 -10.20
CA ILE A 35 -35.62 5.97 -8.80
C ILE A 35 -35.89 4.48 -8.49
N PRO A 36 -37.08 3.91 -8.75
CA PRO A 36 -37.33 2.50 -8.44
C PRO A 36 -36.48 1.54 -9.30
N VAL A 37 -36.10 1.94 -10.52
CA VAL A 37 -35.16 1.18 -11.36
C VAL A 37 -33.80 1.11 -10.67
N TRP A 38 -33.30 2.26 -10.20
CA TRP A 38 -32.04 2.36 -9.47
C TRP A 38 -32.05 1.58 -8.15
N GLU A 39 -33.10 1.68 -7.35
CA GLU A 39 -33.26 0.92 -6.10
C GLU A 39 -33.33 -0.59 -6.37
N GLY A 40 -33.95 -0.99 -7.47
CA GLY A 40 -33.96 -2.36 -7.99
C GLY A 40 -32.54 -2.85 -8.31
N LEU A 41 -31.76 -2.06 -9.04
CA LEU A 41 -30.36 -2.37 -9.37
C LEU A 41 -29.48 -2.47 -8.12
N GLN A 42 -29.63 -1.56 -7.16
CA GLN A 42 -28.93 -1.63 -5.87
C GLN A 42 -29.30 -2.91 -5.13
N SER A 43 -30.59 -3.23 -5.06
CA SER A 43 -31.09 -4.46 -4.44
C SER A 43 -30.51 -5.69 -5.11
N LEU A 44 -30.49 -5.75 -6.45
CA LEU A 44 -29.92 -6.85 -7.21
C LEU A 44 -28.43 -7.02 -6.90
N GLY A 45 -27.66 -5.93 -6.88
CA GLY A 45 -26.25 -5.94 -6.51
C GLY A 45 -25.99 -6.55 -5.13
N THR A 46 -26.81 -6.21 -4.12
CA THR A 46 -26.67 -6.80 -2.77
C THR A 46 -26.88 -8.30 -2.71
N THR A 47 -27.59 -8.90 -3.68
CA THR A 47 -27.82 -10.36 -3.74
C THR A 47 -26.64 -11.14 -4.33
N LEU A 48 -25.65 -10.46 -4.93
CA LEU A 48 -24.47 -11.11 -5.52
C LEU A 48 -23.60 -11.78 -4.45
N VAL A 49 -23.65 -11.28 -3.21
CA VAL A 49 -23.01 -11.87 -2.04
C VAL A 49 -24.10 -12.40 -1.09
N PRO A 50 -24.09 -13.70 -0.72
CA PRO A 50 -25.10 -14.26 0.18
C PRO A 50 -25.12 -13.55 1.54
N GLN A 51 -26.32 -13.33 2.12
CA GLN A 51 -26.45 -12.69 3.43
C GLN A 51 -25.80 -13.49 4.58
N ALA A 52 -25.71 -14.81 4.44
CA ALA A 52 -24.98 -15.66 5.37
C ALA A 52 -23.47 -15.32 5.43
N VAL A 53 -22.93 -14.75 4.35
CA VAL A 53 -21.53 -14.37 4.21
C VAL A 53 -21.30 -12.92 4.62
N ALA A 54 -22.18 -12.00 4.20
CA ALA A 54 -22.01 -10.57 4.42
C ALA A 54 -23.32 -9.88 4.79
N LYS A 55 -23.35 -9.21 5.95
CA LYS A 55 -24.56 -8.58 6.50
C LYS A 55 -24.67 -7.09 6.15
N SER A 56 -23.54 -6.44 5.89
CA SER A 56 -23.49 -5.00 5.56
C SER A 56 -22.84 -4.73 4.20
N ALA A 57 -23.02 -3.51 3.67
CA ALA A 57 -22.32 -3.06 2.46
C ALA A 57 -20.79 -3.18 2.62
N ARG A 58 -20.28 -2.83 3.81
CA ARG A 58 -18.85 -2.96 4.12
C ARG A 58 -18.38 -4.41 4.05
N ASP A 59 -19.15 -5.34 4.61
CA ASP A 59 -18.79 -6.78 4.59
C ASP A 59 -18.84 -7.33 3.17
N ARG A 60 -19.79 -6.88 2.33
CA ARG A 60 -19.87 -7.27 0.92
C ARG A 60 -18.67 -6.78 0.13
N ILE A 61 -18.27 -5.51 0.31
CA ILE A 61 -17.07 -4.93 -0.28
C ILE A 61 -15.84 -5.75 0.10
N LEU A 62 -15.65 -6.00 1.40
CA LEU A 62 -14.51 -6.76 1.90
C LEU A 62 -14.50 -8.19 1.33
N HIS A 63 -15.64 -8.87 1.34
CA HIS A 63 -15.76 -10.21 0.79
C HIS A 63 -15.37 -10.26 -0.69
N TYR A 64 -15.83 -9.29 -1.48
CA TYR A 64 -15.51 -9.21 -2.90
C TYR A 64 -14.02 -8.95 -3.13
N LEU A 65 -13.42 -7.98 -2.42
CA LEU A 65 -11.98 -7.70 -2.50
C LEU A 65 -11.13 -8.92 -2.13
N ARG A 66 -11.51 -9.67 -1.08
CA ARG A 66 -10.80 -10.90 -0.66
C ARG A 66 -10.97 -12.06 -1.62
N LYS A 67 -12.04 -12.07 -2.41
CA LYS A 67 -12.24 -13.09 -3.45
C LYS A 67 -11.34 -12.86 -4.66
N TYR A 68 -10.92 -11.61 -4.88
CA TYR A 68 -10.11 -11.19 -6.02
C TYR A 68 -8.87 -10.39 -5.56
N PRO A 69 -7.98 -10.99 -4.74
CA PRO A 69 -6.76 -10.32 -4.31
C PRO A 69 -5.86 -10.03 -5.52
N LEU A 70 -5.09 -8.94 -5.45
CA LEU A 70 -4.17 -8.51 -6.52
C LEU A 70 -4.85 -8.28 -7.89
N GLN A 71 -6.15 -7.99 -7.91
CA GLN A 71 -6.87 -7.57 -9.11
C GLN A 71 -7.33 -6.12 -8.99
N ILE A 72 -7.35 -5.39 -10.11
CA ILE A 72 -7.95 -4.04 -10.16
C ILE A 72 -9.45 -4.20 -10.09
N ILE A 73 -10.04 -3.67 -9.03
CA ILE A 73 -11.47 -3.62 -8.83
C ILE A 73 -11.92 -2.18 -8.99
N SER A 74 -12.78 -1.95 -9.99
CA SER A 74 -13.24 -0.61 -10.30
C SER A 74 -14.23 -0.08 -9.26
N HIS A 75 -14.31 1.24 -9.11
CA HIS A 75 -15.33 1.88 -8.26
C HIS A 75 -16.77 1.44 -8.61
N LYS A 76 -17.05 1.13 -9.88
CA LYS A 76 -18.37 0.67 -10.33
C LYS A 76 -18.70 -0.72 -9.77
N GLU A 77 -17.73 -1.63 -9.76
CA GLU A 77 -17.91 -2.95 -9.14
C GLU A 77 -18.17 -2.82 -7.64
N ILE A 78 -17.38 -1.99 -6.95
CA ILE A 78 -17.58 -1.70 -5.53
C ILE A 78 -18.97 -1.14 -5.29
N MET A 79 -19.43 -0.17 -6.08
CA MET A 79 -20.78 0.41 -5.99
C MET A 79 -21.87 -0.65 -6.15
N ILE A 80 -21.76 -1.53 -7.15
CA ILE A 80 -22.72 -2.60 -7.42
C ILE A 80 -22.79 -3.57 -6.23
N VAL A 81 -21.64 -4.08 -5.77
CA VAL A 81 -21.57 -5.05 -4.68
C VAL A 81 -22.01 -4.44 -3.35
N ALA A 82 -21.63 -3.19 -3.10
CA ALA A 82 -22.03 -2.45 -1.91
C ALA A 82 -23.53 -2.18 -1.90
N GLY A 83 -24.15 -1.94 -3.06
CA GLY A 83 -25.57 -1.62 -3.20
C GLY A 83 -25.96 -0.32 -2.50
N ILE A 84 -25.03 0.63 -2.39
CA ILE A 84 -25.21 1.96 -1.79
C ILE A 84 -24.38 2.98 -2.56
N SER A 85 -24.74 4.26 -2.52
CA SER A 85 -23.93 5.36 -3.07
C SER A 85 -22.70 5.68 -2.22
N GLU A 86 -22.82 5.59 -0.89
CA GLU A 86 -21.74 5.90 0.08
C GLU A 86 -20.69 4.78 0.24
N TRP A 87 -20.36 4.09 -0.85
CA TRP A 87 -19.42 2.96 -0.82
C TRP A 87 -17.98 3.41 -0.53
N ALA A 88 -17.57 4.60 -0.99
CA ALA A 88 -16.21 5.12 -0.81
C ALA A 88 -15.86 5.27 0.68
N ARG A 89 -16.85 5.69 1.49
CA ARG A 89 -16.71 5.76 2.94
C ARG A 89 -16.48 4.38 3.56
N ARG A 90 -17.16 3.35 3.07
CA ARG A 90 -17.00 1.97 3.56
C ARG A 90 -15.63 1.39 3.22
N VAL A 91 -15.09 1.68 2.03
CA VAL A 91 -13.71 1.32 1.66
C VAL A 91 -12.71 2.00 2.59
N ARG A 92 -12.91 3.29 2.87
CA ARG A 92 -12.05 4.02 3.82
C ARG A 92 -12.08 3.41 5.22
N GLU A 93 -13.24 3.04 5.74
CA GLU A 93 -13.37 2.36 7.03
C GLU A 93 -12.61 1.01 7.04
N LEU A 94 -12.73 0.22 5.97
CA LEU A 94 -11.99 -1.05 5.85
C LEU A 94 -10.48 -0.82 5.91
N ARG A 95 -9.98 0.20 5.22
CA ARG A 95 -8.56 0.51 5.17
C ARG A 95 -8.04 1.10 6.49
N VAL A 96 -8.72 2.12 7.00
CA VAL A 96 -8.22 2.94 8.11
C VAL A 96 -8.57 2.36 9.48
N GLU A 97 -9.82 1.96 9.68
CA GLU A 97 -10.31 1.51 10.99
C GLU A 97 -10.14 0.01 11.18
N ARG A 98 -10.17 -0.75 10.08
CA ARG A 98 -10.08 -2.21 10.11
C ARG A 98 -8.75 -2.74 9.57
N GLY A 99 -7.86 -1.89 9.05
CA GLY A 99 -6.51 -2.25 8.65
C GLY A 99 -6.42 -3.25 7.50
N TRP A 100 -7.39 -3.25 6.59
CA TRP A 100 -7.27 -4.02 5.35
C TRP A 100 -6.35 -3.31 4.37
N ALA A 101 -5.42 -4.05 3.77
CA ALA A 101 -4.41 -3.53 2.86
C ALA A 101 -5.00 -3.21 1.47
N ILE A 102 -5.89 -2.21 1.43
CA ILE A 102 -6.59 -1.76 0.23
C ILE A 102 -5.87 -0.54 -0.33
N MET A 103 -5.20 -0.72 -1.46
CA MET A 103 -4.53 0.35 -2.19
C MET A 103 -5.51 1.03 -3.16
N SER A 104 -5.51 2.35 -3.19
CA SER A 104 -6.25 3.12 -4.20
C SER A 104 -5.43 3.26 -5.49
N GLY A 105 -6.12 3.45 -6.60
CA GLY A 105 -5.47 3.65 -7.89
C GLY A 105 -4.58 4.88 -7.94
N THR A 106 -4.83 5.91 -7.10
CA THR A 106 -3.92 7.06 -7.01
C THR A 106 -2.57 6.66 -6.43
N THR A 107 -2.58 5.97 -5.28
CA THR A 107 -1.36 5.49 -4.63
C THR A 107 -0.61 4.50 -5.52
N ALA A 108 -1.34 3.58 -6.17
CA ALA A 108 -0.76 2.60 -7.08
C ALA A 108 -0.02 3.28 -8.25
N ARG A 109 -0.63 4.28 -8.89
CA ARG A 109 0.01 5.06 -9.96
C ARG A 109 1.22 5.85 -9.46
N ASP A 110 1.13 6.51 -8.31
CA ASP A 110 2.25 7.26 -7.73
C ASP A 110 3.46 6.33 -7.51
N MET A 111 3.23 5.11 -7.02
CA MET A 111 4.29 4.11 -6.83
C MET A 111 4.84 3.56 -8.15
N GLN A 112 3.98 3.23 -9.11
CA GLN A 112 4.41 2.73 -10.42
C GLN A 112 5.26 3.78 -11.15
N ASN A 113 4.84 5.05 -11.12
CA ASN A 113 5.59 6.15 -11.72
C ASN A 113 6.92 6.39 -11.01
N ALA A 114 6.98 6.14 -9.69
CA ALA A 114 8.25 6.16 -8.99
C ALA A 114 9.11 4.94 -9.36
N GLY A 115 8.55 3.80 -9.76
CA GLY A 115 9.29 2.53 -9.82
C GLY A 115 9.38 1.85 -8.45
N GLU A 116 8.49 2.20 -7.52
CA GLU A 116 8.31 1.54 -6.21
C GLU A 116 7.21 0.47 -6.24
N PHE A 117 6.78 0.05 -7.44
CA PHE A 117 5.76 -0.97 -7.66
C PHE A 117 6.27 -1.97 -8.68
N GLU A 118 6.48 -3.22 -8.26
CA GLU A 118 6.84 -4.33 -9.14
C GLU A 118 5.81 -5.44 -8.94
N GLY A 119 5.02 -5.72 -9.99
CA GLY A 119 3.97 -6.73 -9.94
C GLY A 119 2.86 -6.46 -10.96
N LEU A 120 2.15 -7.54 -11.31
CA LEU A 120 0.85 -7.46 -11.99
C LEU A 120 -0.21 -7.07 -10.94
N PRO A 121 -1.18 -6.21 -11.26
CA PRO A 121 -1.53 -5.68 -12.58
C PRO A 121 -0.86 -4.33 -12.89
N ASP A 122 -0.78 -3.97 -14.18
CA ASP A 122 -0.42 -2.62 -14.61
C ASP A 122 -1.45 -1.60 -14.09
N CYS A 123 -0.98 -0.69 -13.24
CA CYS A 123 -1.81 0.29 -12.55
C CYS A 123 -1.93 1.62 -13.31
N SER A 124 -1.27 1.78 -14.46
CA SER A 124 -1.26 3.03 -15.25
C SER A 124 -2.67 3.52 -15.59
N GLY A 125 -3.57 2.59 -15.95
CA GLY A 125 -4.95 2.87 -16.33
C GLY A 125 -5.95 2.96 -15.18
N MET A 126 -5.53 2.74 -13.92
CA MET A 126 -6.44 2.81 -12.78
C MET A 126 -7.01 4.23 -12.62
N LYS A 127 -8.27 4.33 -12.22
CA LYS A 127 -8.87 5.58 -11.75
C LYS A 127 -8.51 5.84 -10.29
N PRO A 128 -8.62 7.10 -9.81
CA PRO A 128 -8.30 7.43 -8.41
C PRO A 128 -9.01 6.58 -7.36
N ASP A 129 -10.21 6.13 -7.68
CA ASP A 129 -11.15 5.37 -6.86
C ASP A 129 -11.31 3.91 -7.28
N ASP A 130 -10.41 3.40 -8.12
CA ASP A 130 -10.23 1.96 -8.28
C ASP A 130 -9.36 1.42 -7.14
N TYR A 131 -9.48 0.13 -6.82
CA TYR A 131 -8.84 -0.45 -5.65
C TYR A 131 -8.18 -1.80 -5.95
N ILE A 132 -7.14 -2.12 -5.19
CA ILE A 132 -6.50 -3.44 -5.16
C ILE A 132 -6.35 -3.86 -3.70
N LEU A 133 -6.73 -5.09 -3.37
CA LEU A 133 -6.35 -5.70 -2.09
C LEU A 133 -4.98 -6.36 -2.25
N ILE A 134 -3.96 -5.80 -1.60
CA ILE A 134 -2.55 -6.20 -1.76
C ILE A 134 -2.09 -7.25 -0.76
N ASP A 135 -2.80 -7.38 0.36
CA ASP A 135 -2.60 -8.41 1.38
C ASP A 135 -3.96 -8.74 2.02
N GLU A 136 -4.21 -10.02 2.26
CA GLU A 136 -5.41 -10.52 2.92
C GLU A 136 -5.29 -10.56 4.45
N ARG A 137 -4.12 -10.24 5.00
CA ARG A 137 -3.91 -10.15 6.44
C ARG A 137 -4.42 -8.80 6.95
N GLN A 138 -5.20 -8.89 8.02
CA GLN A 138 -5.74 -7.72 8.68
C GLN A 138 -4.69 -7.12 9.62
N ASP A 139 -4.39 -5.83 9.44
CA ASP A 139 -3.56 -5.08 10.37
C ASP A 139 -4.41 -4.58 11.56
N ARG A 140 -4.13 -5.10 12.75
CA ARG A 140 -4.87 -4.72 13.97
C ARG A 140 -4.39 -3.41 14.59
N GLU A 141 -3.21 -2.93 14.22
CA GLU A 141 -2.63 -1.68 14.72
C GLU A 141 -2.96 -0.47 13.82
N ALA A 142 -3.50 -0.68 12.62
CA ALA A 142 -3.80 0.38 11.65
C ALA A 142 -4.64 1.54 12.24
N ALA A 143 -5.63 1.23 13.08
CA ALA A 143 -6.46 2.26 13.71
C ALA A 143 -5.67 3.15 14.69
N TYR A 144 -4.67 2.58 15.38
CA TYR A 144 -3.77 3.34 16.24
C TYR A 144 -2.81 4.17 15.40
N ARG A 145 -2.14 3.57 14.40
CA ARG A 145 -1.23 4.29 13.48
C ARG A 145 -1.93 5.42 12.74
N TRP A 146 -3.21 5.28 12.40
CA TRP A 146 -3.98 6.35 11.80
C TRP A 146 -4.07 7.61 12.67
N LYS A 147 -4.13 7.47 14.00
CA LYS A 147 -4.13 8.62 14.93
C LYS A 147 -2.81 9.38 14.83
N VAL A 148 -1.70 8.64 14.91
CA VAL A 148 -0.33 9.16 14.74
C VAL A 148 -0.17 9.85 13.38
N ALA A 149 -0.62 9.20 12.31
CA ALA A 149 -0.59 9.77 10.95
C ALA A 149 -1.37 11.08 10.85
N ASN A 150 -2.52 11.19 11.52
CA ASN A 150 -3.34 12.40 11.50
C ASN A 150 -2.71 13.55 12.30
N GLU A 151 -2.01 13.26 13.38
CA GLU A 151 -1.25 14.25 14.15
C GLU A 151 -0.08 14.80 13.34
N ILE A 152 0.74 13.92 12.76
CA ILE A 152 1.88 14.27 11.91
C ILE A 152 1.42 15.05 10.68
N ARG A 153 0.35 14.62 10.01
CA ARG A 153 -0.19 15.33 8.83
C ARG A 153 -0.57 16.79 9.15
N LYS A 154 -0.98 17.08 10.38
CA LYS A 154 -1.35 18.42 10.84
C LYS A 154 -0.17 19.23 11.37
N SER A 155 0.98 18.59 11.61
CA SER A 155 2.19 19.27 12.05
C SER A 155 2.75 20.18 10.95
N LYS A 156 3.75 20.99 11.33
CA LYS A 156 4.48 21.84 10.39
C LYS A 156 5.56 21.01 9.71
N GLY A 157 5.57 21.01 8.37
CA GLY A 157 6.58 20.28 7.61
C GLY A 157 6.18 20.08 6.16
N GLY A 158 7.18 19.68 5.37
CA GLY A 158 6.99 19.21 4.00
C GLY A 158 6.71 17.71 3.94
N SER A 159 6.32 17.22 2.76
CA SER A 159 5.99 15.81 2.51
C SER A 159 7.08 14.84 3.03
N LYS A 160 8.35 15.06 2.68
CA LYS A 160 9.48 14.22 3.11
C LYS A 160 9.65 14.19 4.63
N ALA A 161 9.48 15.34 5.29
CA ALA A 161 9.62 15.45 6.75
C ALA A 161 8.51 14.67 7.47
N HIS A 162 7.25 14.82 7.06
CA HIS A 162 6.14 14.06 7.65
C HIS A 162 6.27 12.56 7.40
N ILE A 163 6.72 12.16 6.20
CA ILE A 163 6.98 10.76 5.88
C ILE A 163 8.04 10.19 6.83
N LEU A 164 9.16 10.89 7.01
CA LEU A 164 10.23 10.45 7.91
C LEU A 164 9.74 10.38 9.36
N GLU A 165 9.06 11.41 9.85
CA GLU A 165 8.48 11.44 11.19
C GLU A 165 7.55 10.23 11.41
N PHE A 166 6.68 9.93 10.45
CA PHE A 166 5.77 8.79 10.55
C PHE A 166 6.51 7.44 10.54
N LEU A 167 7.57 7.31 9.77
CA LEU A 167 8.41 6.11 9.79
C LEU A 167 9.14 5.94 11.13
N ARG A 168 9.64 7.01 11.73
CA ARG A 168 10.34 7.00 13.02
C ARG A 168 9.42 6.65 14.19
N GLU A 169 8.17 7.11 14.16
CA GLU A 169 7.14 6.67 15.12
C GLU A 169 6.73 5.18 14.94
N ASN A 170 7.15 4.54 13.85
CA ASN A 170 6.79 3.18 13.47
C ASN A 170 8.02 2.31 13.13
N VAL A 171 9.15 2.54 13.81
CA VAL A 171 10.37 1.72 13.64
C VAL A 171 10.06 0.25 13.89
N GLY A 172 10.55 -0.61 13.00
CA GLY A 172 10.30 -2.05 13.02
C GLY A 172 8.87 -2.46 12.65
N LYS A 173 7.96 -1.51 12.38
CA LYS A 173 6.56 -1.78 12.02
C LYS A 173 6.31 -1.56 10.53
N ALA A 174 5.53 -2.46 9.95
CA ALA A 174 5.08 -2.34 8.57
C ALA A 174 4.08 -1.17 8.43
N VAL A 175 4.33 -0.28 7.47
CA VAL A 175 3.44 0.83 7.10
C VAL A 175 3.10 0.77 5.62
N SER A 176 1.87 1.11 5.27
CA SER A 176 1.38 1.07 3.88
C SER A 176 1.68 2.36 3.12
N GLY A 177 1.78 2.25 1.79
CA GLY A 177 1.87 3.40 0.89
C GLY A 177 0.67 4.36 1.02
N GLU A 178 -0.50 3.85 1.40
CA GLU A 178 -1.69 4.67 1.70
C GLU A 178 -1.49 5.56 2.93
N GLU A 179 -0.88 5.04 4.00
CA GLU A 179 -0.53 5.81 5.18
C GLU A 179 0.53 6.88 4.85
N LEU A 180 1.56 6.50 4.10
CA LEU A 180 2.63 7.40 3.67
C LEU A 180 2.11 8.53 2.77
N ARG A 181 1.28 8.20 1.78
CA ARG A 181 0.62 9.20 0.94
C ARG A 181 -0.29 10.12 1.75
N TYR A 182 -0.96 9.58 2.77
CA TYR A 182 -1.82 10.37 3.65
C TYR A 182 -1.04 11.41 4.46
N VAL A 183 0.05 11.02 5.13
CA VAL A 183 0.90 11.96 5.90
C VAL A 183 1.59 12.99 4.99
N ALA A 184 1.89 12.59 3.74
CA ALA A 184 2.36 13.47 2.68
C ALA A 184 1.30 14.44 2.13
N LYS A 185 0.10 14.53 2.73
CA LYS A 185 -1.03 15.37 2.29
C LYS A 185 -1.48 15.08 0.86
N GLY A 186 -1.26 13.86 0.37
CA GLY A 186 -1.64 13.44 -0.98
C GLY A 186 -0.71 13.92 -2.10
N ALA A 187 0.49 14.43 -1.76
CA ALA A 187 1.49 14.84 -2.74
C ALA A 187 1.93 13.65 -3.60
N ALA A 188 1.89 13.80 -4.93
CA ALA A 188 2.20 12.71 -5.87
C ALA A 188 3.66 12.24 -5.76
N GLU A 189 4.59 13.11 -5.34
CA GLU A 189 6.00 12.74 -5.19
C GLU A 189 6.31 11.92 -3.92
N TRP A 190 5.33 11.56 -3.09
CA TRP A 190 5.56 10.84 -1.83
C TRP A 190 6.42 9.57 -2.01
N ALA A 191 6.15 8.78 -3.06
CA ALA A 191 6.89 7.55 -3.35
C ALA A 191 8.35 7.86 -3.73
N ARG A 192 8.57 8.96 -4.45
CA ARG A 192 9.91 9.48 -4.75
C ARG A 192 10.62 9.95 -3.48
N ARG A 193 9.92 10.61 -2.55
CA ARG A 193 10.51 11.04 -1.25
C ARG A 193 10.94 9.86 -0.40
N ILE A 194 10.22 8.74 -0.42
CA ILE A 194 10.63 7.50 0.23
C ILE A 194 11.94 6.97 -0.36
N ARG A 195 12.10 7.00 -1.68
CA ARG A 195 13.37 6.64 -2.32
C ARG A 195 14.50 7.54 -1.87
N GLU A 196 14.32 8.87 -1.92
CA GLU A 196 15.33 9.83 -1.46
C GLU A 196 15.75 9.56 0.00
N LEU A 197 14.81 9.23 0.89
CA LEU A 197 15.13 8.88 2.27
C LEU A 197 16.12 7.71 2.34
N ARG A 198 15.98 6.72 1.45
CA ARG A 198 16.83 5.53 1.37
C ARG A 198 18.15 5.76 0.62
N THR A 199 18.11 6.43 -0.53
CA THR A 199 19.24 6.51 -1.48
C THR A 199 20.05 7.80 -1.38
N GLU A 200 19.52 8.84 -0.73
CA GLU A 200 20.21 10.14 -0.59
C GLU A 200 20.43 10.51 0.87
N ASP A 201 19.44 10.23 1.72
CA ASP A 201 19.51 10.57 3.13
C ASP A 201 20.03 9.41 3.99
N GLY A 202 20.15 8.19 3.45
CA GLY A 202 20.74 7.06 4.15
C GLY A 202 19.90 6.49 5.30
N TRP A 203 18.58 6.66 5.27
CA TRP A 203 17.67 5.98 6.20
C TRP A 203 17.48 4.51 5.79
N PRO A 204 17.46 3.56 6.74
CA PRO A 204 17.27 2.13 6.47
C PRO A 204 15.79 1.79 6.21
N VAL A 205 15.17 2.53 5.29
CA VAL A 205 13.82 2.23 4.81
C VAL A 205 13.91 1.04 3.85
N ARG A 206 13.13 0.00 4.10
CA ARG A 206 13.05 -1.20 3.26
C ARG A 206 11.64 -1.41 2.73
N SER A 207 11.57 -2.04 1.57
CA SER A 207 10.36 -2.51 0.92
C SER A 207 10.65 -3.84 0.23
N ARG A 208 9.62 -4.43 -0.38
CA ARG A 208 9.76 -5.63 -1.21
C ARG A 208 10.91 -5.56 -2.21
N LEU A 209 11.12 -4.39 -2.82
CA LEU A 209 12.00 -4.21 -3.97
C LEU A 209 13.48 -4.02 -3.62
N ASN A 210 13.80 -3.68 -2.37
CA ASN A 210 15.14 -3.20 -2.02
C ASN A 210 15.74 -3.88 -0.78
N GLY A 211 15.27 -5.08 -0.44
CA GLY A 211 15.89 -5.91 0.59
C GLY A 211 14.93 -6.63 1.53
N ARG A 212 13.61 -6.50 1.34
CA ARG A 212 12.61 -7.21 2.15
C ARG A 212 11.58 -7.95 1.28
N PRO A 213 11.98 -8.98 0.50
CA PRO A 213 11.09 -9.71 -0.41
C PRO A 213 9.91 -10.43 0.30
N ASP A 214 9.96 -10.54 1.63
CA ASP A 214 8.91 -11.03 2.50
C ASP A 214 7.78 -10.01 2.77
N LEU A 215 8.02 -8.72 2.51
CA LEU A 215 6.99 -7.69 2.66
C LEU A 215 5.96 -7.72 1.53
N PRO A 216 4.70 -7.38 1.82
CA PRO A 216 3.68 -7.17 0.79
C PRO A 216 4.02 -5.99 -0.14
N ILE A 217 3.38 -5.96 -1.30
CA ILE A 217 3.51 -4.86 -2.25
C ILE A 217 3.01 -3.57 -1.60
N GLY A 218 3.77 -2.48 -1.76
CA GLY A 218 3.42 -1.16 -1.21
C GLY A 218 3.45 -1.07 0.30
N VAL A 219 4.18 -1.98 0.95
CA VAL A 219 4.50 -1.91 2.37
C VAL A 219 5.97 -1.53 2.53
N TYR A 220 6.21 -0.67 3.51
CA TYR A 220 7.51 -0.15 3.87
C TYR A 220 7.77 -0.38 5.36
N ILE A 221 9.04 -0.45 5.74
CA ILE A 221 9.47 -0.54 7.13
C ILE A 221 10.72 0.31 7.29
N LEU A 222 10.84 1.01 8.43
CA LEU A 222 12.11 1.56 8.87
C LEU A 222 12.74 0.54 9.82
N GLU A 223 13.85 -0.09 9.43
CA GLU A 223 14.45 -1.16 10.25
C GLU A 223 15.01 -0.61 11.57
N GLU A 224 15.60 0.58 11.54
CA GLU A 224 16.17 1.26 12.71
C GLU A 224 16.03 2.78 12.62
N ASP A 225 15.88 3.48 13.75
CA ASP A 225 15.95 4.95 13.82
C ASP A 225 17.42 5.43 13.79
N ARG A 226 18.15 5.04 12.74
CA ARG A 226 19.57 5.36 12.55
C ARG A 226 19.81 5.81 11.12
N GLN A 227 20.17 7.08 10.96
CA GLN A 227 20.55 7.64 9.67
C GLN A 227 22.04 7.36 9.39
N ALA A 228 22.37 6.82 8.22
CA ALA A 228 23.77 6.60 7.84
C ALA A 228 24.56 7.94 7.79
N PRO A 229 25.89 7.92 8.01
CA PRO A 229 26.76 9.08 7.82
C PRO A 229 26.70 9.61 6.38
N VAL A 230 26.95 10.92 6.16
CA VAL A 230 26.79 11.59 4.84
C VAL A 230 27.57 10.90 3.71
N HIS A 231 28.74 10.35 4.01
CA HIS A 231 29.59 9.68 3.02
C HIS A 231 29.03 8.32 2.57
N ASP A 232 28.18 7.67 3.36
CA ASP A 232 27.66 6.33 3.08
C ASP A 232 26.25 6.33 2.46
N ARG A 233 25.62 7.51 2.28
CA ARG A 233 24.19 7.60 1.97
C ARG A 233 23.84 7.24 0.52
N LYS A 234 24.79 7.41 -0.42
CA LYS A 234 24.51 7.50 -1.86
C LYS A 234 24.67 6.19 -2.64
N ILE A 235 23.94 5.16 -2.24
CA ILE A 235 23.90 3.88 -2.98
C ILE A 235 22.61 3.78 -3.77
N GLU A 236 22.72 3.68 -5.10
CA GLU A 236 21.58 3.46 -5.99
C GLU A 236 20.84 2.15 -5.67
N ASP A 237 19.52 2.15 -5.81
CA ASP A 237 18.70 0.96 -5.51
C ASP A 237 19.03 -0.23 -6.40
N ARG A 238 19.43 0.01 -7.65
CA ARG A 238 19.86 -1.05 -8.57
C ARG A 238 21.11 -1.76 -8.05
N VAL A 239 22.14 -0.98 -7.67
CA VAL A 239 23.38 -1.52 -7.08
C VAL A 239 23.05 -2.28 -5.80
N ARG A 240 22.22 -1.68 -4.92
CA ARG A 240 21.80 -2.33 -3.68
C ARG A 240 21.09 -3.66 -3.91
N GLY A 241 20.12 -3.70 -4.81
CA GLY A 241 19.39 -4.90 -5.17
C GLY A 241 20.30 -5.99 -5.75
N ASN A 242 21.25 -5.60 -6.61
CA ASN A 242 22.21 -6.52 -7.21
C ASN A 242 23.17 -7.12 -6.17
N VAL A 243 23.72 -6.31 -5.26
CA VAL A 243 24.61 -6.79 -4.18
C VAL A 243 23.86 -7.73 -3.24
N LEU A 244 22.65 -7.36 -2.79
CA LEU A 244 21.84 -8.24 -1.95
C LEU A 244 21.51 -9.57 -2.64
N LYS A 245 21.20 -9.53 -3.95
CA LYS A 245 20.91 -10.74 -4.74
C LYS A 245 22.16 -11.60 -4.93
N ARG A 246 23.32 -10.99 -5.21
CA ARG A 246 24.62 -11.66 -5.32
C ARG A 246 24.97 -12.38 -4.02
N ASP A 247 24.76 -11.72 -2.89
CA ASP A 247 25.04 -12.26 -1.56
C ASP A 247 23.89 -13.14 -1.05
N THR A 248 22.95 -13.54 -1.92
CA THR A 248 21.82 -14.43 -1.65
C THR A 248 20.89 -13.96 -0.53
N TYR A 249 20.84 -12.66 -0.28
CA TYR A 249 20.14 -12.02 0.85
C TYR A 249 20.60 -12.55 2.20
N CYS A 250 21.91 -12.78 2.35
CA CYS A 250 22.56 -13.26 3.55
C CYS A 250 23.75 -12.36 3.92
N CYS A 251 24.08 -12.30 5.21
CA CYS A 251 25.33 -11.72 5.68
C CYS A 251 26.51 -12.56 5.18
N VAL A 252 27.49 -11.93 4.52
CA VAL A 252 28.66 -12.65 3.99
C VAL A 252 29.63 -13.11 5.08
N ASP A 253 29.57 -12.53 6.29
CA ASP A 253 30.43 -12.87 7.43
C ASP A 253 29.86 -14.04 8.26
N CYS A 254 28.62 -13.91 8.75
CA CYS A 254 28.01 -14.90 9.65
C CYS A 254 26.92 -15.77 9.01
N GLY A 255 26.59 -15.57 7.74
CA GLY A 255 25.54 -16.33 7.02
C GLY A 255 24.10 -16.00 7.42
N TRP A 256 23.88 -15.07 8.37
CA TRP A 256 22.54 -14.70 8.82
C TRP A 256 21.68 -14.19 7.67
N SER A 257 20.45 -14.68 7.59
CA SER A 257 19.47 -14.27 6.60
C SER A 257 18.17 -13.82 7.27
N ARG A 258 17.29 -13.17 6.51
CA ARG A 258 15.98 -12.78 7.05
C ARG A 258 15.12 -13.99 7.46
N LYS A 259 15.40 -15.19 6.95
CA LYS A 259 14.70 -16.42 7.35
C LYS A 259 14.97 -16.79 8.80
N ASP A 260 16.08 -16.31 9.36
CA ASP A 260 16.51 -16.55 10.73
C ASP A 260 15.99 -15.49 11.71
N TRP A 261 15.27 -14.47 11.20
CA TRP A 261 14.75 -13.36 11.99
C TRP A 261 13.74 -13.85 13.03
N ASN A 262 13.88 -13.34 14.24
CA ASN A 262 12.91 -13.49 15.32
C ASN A 262 12.96 -12.27 16.25
N ALA A 263 12.02 -12.18 17.19
CA ALA A 263 11.92 -11.02 18.08
C ALA A 263 13.14 -10.84 19.00
N ASP A 264 13.82 -11.93 19.38
CA ASP A 264 15.01 -11.91 20.23
C ASP A 264 16.30 -11.62 19.44
N ASP A 265 16.26 -11.78 18.11
CA ASP A 265 17.34 -11.49 17.17
C ASP A 265 16.84 -10.61 16.01
N PRO A 266 16.59 -9.30 16.27
CA PRO A 266 16.02 -8.38 15.30
C PRO A 266 17.06 -7.85 14.31
N ARG A 267 18.05 -8.69 13.94
CA ARG A 267 19.05 -8.36 12.92
C ARG A 267 18.39 -7.97 11.60
N TYR A 268 19.10 -7.17 10.81
CA TYR A 268 18.71 -6.83 9.44
C TYR A 268 19.96 -6.61 8.57
N LEU A 269 19.77 -6.60 7.25
CA LEU A 269 20.88 -6.48 6.28
C LEU A 269 21.16 -5.03 5.89
N GLU A 270 22.44 -4.70 5.89
CA GLU A 270 23.04 -3.45 5.47
C GLU A 270 24.10 -3.71 4.40
N LEU A 271 24.38 -2.69 3.60
CA LEU A 271 25.51 -2.72 2.69
C LEU A 271 26.69 -2.06 3.36
N HIS A 272 27.85 -2.68 3.18
CA HIS A 272 29.12 -2.20 3.68
C HIS A 272 30.07 -1.99 2.52
N HIS A 273 30.84 -0.89 2.55
CA HIS A 273 31.90 -0.66 1.59
C HIS A 273 33.17 -1.42 1.98
N ILE A 274 33.75 -2.19 1.06
CA ILE A 274 35.03 -2.89 1.28
C ILE A 274 36.16 -1.87 1.37
N GLN A 275 36.27 -0.99 0.37
CA GLN A 275 37.04 0.24 0.44
C GLN A 275 36.11 1.36 0.88
N HIS A 276 36.38 1.93 2.04
CA HIS A 276 35.56 3.01 2.60
C HIS A 276 35.48 4.21 1.67
N HIS A 277 34.31 4.86 1.68
CA HIS A 277 34.11 6.09 0.91
C HIS A 277 35.04 7.24 1.38
N ALA A 278 35.42 7.26 2.67
CA ALA A 278 36.41 8.20 3.19
C ALA A 278 37.80 8.02 2.53
N ASP A 279 38.08 6.83 2.04
CA ASP A 279 39.34 6.43 1.42
C ASP A 279 39.20 6.30 -0.12
N GLY A 280 38.18 6.94 -0.69
CA GLY A 280 37.92 6.99 -2.14
C GLY A 280 37.10 5.84 -2.70
N GLY A 281 36.50 5.00 -1.86
CA GLY A 281 35.65 3.90 -2.26
C GLY A 281 34.37 4.32 -2.96
N ASP A 282 34.10 3.68 -4.08
CA ASP A 282 32.98 3.92 -4.98
C ASP A 282 31.75 3.08 -4.64
N ASN A 283 30.56 3.54 -5.04
CA ASN A 283 29.29 2.84 -4.81
C ASN A 283 29.03 1.78 -5.90
N THR A 284 30.01 0.91 -6.13
CA THR A 284 29.96 -0.15 -7.15
C THR A 284 29.63 -1.50 -6.52
N GLU A 285 29.09 -2.42 -7.31
CA GLU A 285 28.75 -3.76 -6.83
C GLU A 285 29.98 -4.48 -6.24
N ASP A 286 31.14 -4.32 -6.87
CA ASP A 286 32.39 -4.97 -6.45
C ASP A 286 32.94 -4.40 -5.14
N ASN A 287 32.63 -3.14 -4.82
CA ASN A 287 33.08 -2.48 -3.59
C ASN A 287 32.06 -2.61 -2.44
N LEU A 288 30.91 -3.25 -2.67
CA LEU A 288 29.85 -3.38 -1.67
C LEU A 288 29.64 -4.84 -1.29
N ILE A 289 29.45 -5.11 0.01
CA ILE A 289 29.06 -6.42 0.54
C ILE A 289 27.87 -6.31 1.48
N THR A 290 27.11 -7.39 1.59
CA THR A 290 25.97 -7.49 2.49
C THR A 290 26.40 -8.00 3.86
N LEU A 291 26.18 -7.20 4.91
CA LEU A 291 26.42 -7.59 6.31
C LEU A 291 25.13 -7.46 7.12
N CYS A 292 24.97 -8.25 8.18
CA CYS A 292 23.95 -7.94 9.19
C CYS A 292 24.42 -6.75 10.03
N ASN A 293 23.50 -5.96 10.59
CA ASN A 293 23.83 -4.79 11.42
C ASN A 293 24.84 -5.10 12.54
N ILE A 294 24.79 -6.28 13.16
CA ILE A 294 25.77 -6.69 14.19
C ILE A 294 27.18 -6.88 13.59
N CYS A 295 27.31 -7.59 12.48
CA CYS A 295 28.60 -7.79 11.80
C CYS A 295 29.11 -6.47 11.23
N HIS A 296 28.21 -5.65 10.69
CA HIS A 296 28.51 -4.32 10.17
C HIS A 296 29.14 -3.44 11.26
N ASP A 297 28.50 -3.33 12.43
CA ASP A 297 29.03 -2.58 13.57
C ASP A 297 30.32 -3.21 14.13
N ALA A 298 30.51 -4.53 14.01
CA ALA A 298 31.75 -5.18 14.40
C ALA A 298 32.91 -4.84 13.46
N VAL A 299 32.65 -4.69 12.16
CA VAL A 299 33.66 -4.27 11.17
C VAL A 299 34.07 -2.82 11.44
N HIS A 300 33.13 -1.88 11.56
CA HIS A 300 33.43 -0.47 11.88
C HIS A 300 34.26 -0.34 13.17
N ARG A 301 33.88 -1.08 14.23
CA ARG A 301 34.66 -1.10 15.49
C ARG A 301 36.09 -1.61 15.32
N LYS A 302 36.33 -2.63 14.47
CA LYS A 302 37.68 -3.15 14.21
C LYS A 302 38.54 -2.16 13.41
N GLU A 303 37.90 -1.39 12.54
CA GLU A 303 38.55 -0.37 11.71
C GLU A 303 38.84 0.93 12.48
N GLY A 304 38.44 1.00 13.75
CA GLY A 304 38.74 2.12 14.64
C GLY A 304 37.87 3.36 14.39
N ARG A 305 36.64 3.16 13.90
CA ARG A 305 35.66 4.22 13.63
C ARG A 305 34.34 3.95 14.36
#